data_AF-A0A9D2H0P7-F1
#
_entry.id   AF-A0A9D2H0P7-F1
#
_cell.length_a   1.000
_cell.length_b   1.000
_cell.length_c   1.000
_cell.angle_alpha   90.00
_cell.angle_beta   90.00
_cell.angle_gamma   90.00
#
_symmetry.space_group_name_H-M   'P 1'
#
loop_
_entity.id
_entity.type
_entity.pdbx_description
1 polymer ?
#
loop_
_entity_poly.entity_id
_entity_poly.type
_entity_poly.pdbx_seq_one_letter_code
_entity_poly.pdbx_strand_id
1 'polypeptide(L)'
;MGGGASAGNVEKLAKGKGQGLSLGEIAEVAPVLTPEVLDEAVESARRGTPDACDDSSLQEGAEGESDDEDFDEEIDEEDEAGEDEDEEDDEEDEEEPRRFHAFWKRTGRGARAHIRDGKTVYILGAEKSGEKRKDKAKSKRLKELVMLAPFLSSERLRELVEELRGEGYTVSELVPLAPFLSEEELDALIELAAADDGELAALAPFLSQETLKKLAERSGVKSGQLIALAPFLSEEALEALVMGALERGERIPRGLYPFLSERAIVEILKRKK
;
A
#
# COMPACT_ATOMS: atom_id res chain seq x y z
N MET A 1 7.52 -22.19 -34.91
CA MET A 1 6.94 -21.13 -35.76
C MET A 1 6.34 -20.08 -34.84
N GLY A 2 7.00 -18.95 -34.65
CA GLY A 2 6.55 -17.90 -33.72
C GLY A 2 7.20 -16.52 -33.97
N GLY A 3 8.31 -16.45 -34.70
CA GLY A 3 9.06 -15.20 -34.92
C GLY A 3 8.50 -14.22 -35.97
N GLY A 4 7.32 -14.45 -36.54
CA GLY A 4 6.78 -13.60 -37.62
C GLY A 4 6.19 -12.27 -37.13
N ALA A 5 5.45 -12.28 -36.03
CA ALA A 5 4.78 -11.08 -35.50
C ALA A 5 5.78 -10.11 -34.84
N SER A 6 6.70 -10.65 -34.03
CA SER A 6 7.75 -9.87 -33.36
C SER A 6 8.70 -9.20 -34.36
N ALA A 7 9.17 -9.90 -35.40
CA ALA A 7 10.04 -9.31 -36.42
C ALA A 7 9.38 -8.15 -37.19
N GLY A 8 8.08 -8.29 -37.51
CA GLY A 8 7.32 -7.21 -38.15
C GLY A 8 7.13 -5.99 -37.24
N ASN A 9 7.00 -6.20 -35.93
CA ASN A 9 6.88 -5.12 -34.96
C ASN A 9 8.20 -4.37 -34.77
N VAL A 10 9.34 -5.08 -34.71
CA VAL A 10 10.67 -4.47 -34.67
C VAL A 10 10.90 -3.56 -35.89
N GLU A 11 10.58 -4.03 -37.10
CA GLU A 11 10.77 -3.24 -38.33
C GLU A 11 9.84 -2.02 -38.39
N LYS A 12 8.60 -2.13 -37.88
CA LYS A 12 7.68 -0.99 -37.78
C LYS A 12 8.21 0.07 -36.82
N LEU A 13 8.70 -0.35 -35.65
CA LEU A 13 9.24 0.55 -34.62
C LEU A 13 10.52 1.25 -35.09
N ALA A 14 11.44 0.51 -35.72
CA ALA A 14 12.65 1.09 -36.31
C ALA A 14 12.38 2.12 -37.43
N LYS A 15 11.19 2.08 -38.05
CA LYS A 15 10.76 3.03 -39.08
C LYS A 15 9.91 4.18 -38.55
N GLY A 16 9.79 4.34 -37.22
CA GLY A 16 8.95 5.36 -36.59
C GLY A 16 7.44 5.14 -36.78
N LYS A 17 7.01 3.90 -37.10
CA LYS A 17 5.60 3.52 -37.30
C LYS A 17 5.06 2.75 -36.10
N GLY A 18 5.26 3.29 -34.89
CA GLY A 18 4.79 2.67 -33.64
C GLY A 18 3.31 2.86 -33.33
N GLN A 19 2.59 3.67 -34.11
CA GLN A 19 1.16 3.92 -33.91
C GLN A 19 0.34 2.63 -34.00
N GLY A 20 -0.47 2.38 -32.97
CA GLY A 20 -1.42 1.25 -32.91
C GLY A 20 -0.87 -0.03 -32.27
N LEU A 21 0.38 -0.05 -31.78
CA LEU A 21 0.89 -1.14 -30.96
C LEU A 21 0.48 -0.94 -29.49
N SER A 22 0.11 -2.03 -28.83
CA SER A 22 -0.13 -2.04 -27.39
C SER A 22 1.19 -2.08 -26.60
N LEU A 23 1.18 -1.63 -25.34
CA LEU A 23 2.35 -1.70 -24.46
C LEU A 23 2.88 -3.14 -24.30
N GLY A 24 1.99 -4.14 -24.30
CA GLY A 24 2.38 -5.55 -24.30
C GLY A 24 3.16 -5.97 -25.54
N GLU A 25 2.72 -5.55 -26.74
CA GLU A 25 3.44 -5.83 -27.99
C GLU A 25 4.79 -5.12 -28.07
N ILE A 26 4.88 -3.92 -27.50
CA ILE A 26 6.14 -3.17 -27.38
C ILE A 26 7.08 -3.89 -26.40
N ALA A 27 6.58 -4.38 -25.26
CA ALA A 27 7.36 -5.11 -24.27
C ALA A 27 7.99 -6.41 -24.83
N GLU A 28 7.29 -7.10 -25.74
CA GLU A 28 7.83 -8.31 -26.38
C GLU A 28 9.08 -8.05 -27.25
N VAL A 29 9.20 -6.84 -27.79
CA VAL A 29 10.32 -6.45 -28.67
C VAL A 29 11.31 -5.50 -27.98
N ALA A 30 11.01 -5.02 -26.78
CA ALA A 30 11.87 -4.12 -26.00
C ALA A 30 13.34 -4.57 -25.89
N PRO A 31 13.66 -5.88 -25.69
CA PRO A 31 15.06 -6.31 -25.57
C PRO A 31 15.94 -6.09 -26.80
N VAL A 32 15.35 -5.85 -27.98
CA VAL A 32 16.10 -5.65 -29.24
C VAL A 32 16.04 -4.20 -29.74
N LEU A 33 15.42 -3.30 -28.97
CA LEU A 33 15.28 -1.89 -29.31
C LEU A 33 16.29 -1.04 -28.52
N THR A 34 16.60 0.15 -29.03
CA THR A 34 17.34 1.15 -28.25
C THR A 34 16.36 1.88 -27.32
N PRO A 35 16.82 2.41 -26.17
CA PRO A 35 15.97 3.16 -25.26
C PRO A 35 15.23 4.33 -25.92
N GLU A 36 15.87 5.03 -26.87
CA GLU A 36 15.25 6.17 -27.56
C GLU A 36 14.05 5.73 -28.42
N VAL A 37 14.21 4.65 -29.18
CA VAL A 37 13.12 4.09 -30.01
C VAL A 37 12.02 3.51 -29.13
N LEU A 38 12.39 2.92 -27.99
CA LEU A 38 11.43 2.36 -27.05
C LEU A 38 10.61 3.46 -26.36
N ASP A 39 11.25 4.52 -25.91
CA ASP A 39 10.60 5.66 -25.26
C ASP A 39 9.60 6.33 -26.23
N GLU A 40 10.01 6.56 -27.48
CA GLU A 40 9.13 7.08 -28.53
C GLU A 40 7.96 6.14 -28.83
N ALA A 41 8.20 4.82 -28.85
CA ALA A 41 7.17 3.81 -29.07
C ALA A 41 6.13 3.79 -27.96
N VAL A 42 6.57 3.83 -26.70
CA VAL A 42 5.70 3.87 -25.53
C VAL A 42 4.89 5.16 -25.52
N GLU A 43 5.51 6.30 -25.81
CA GLU A 43 4.81 7.58 -25.90
C GLU A 43 3.76 7.58 -27.03
N SER A 44 4.09 7.02 -28.18
CA SER A 44 3.18 6.89 -29.32
C SER A 44 1.98 5.98 -29.03
N ALA A 45 2.21 4.87 -28.31
CA ALA A 45 1.13 3.97 -27.89
C ALA A 45 0.13 4.66 -26.95
N ARG A 46 0.61 5.61 -26.13
CA ARG A 46 -0.22 6.40 -25.23
C ARG A 46 -1.01 7.50 -25.95
N ARG A 47 -0.41 8.22 -26.89
CA ARG A 47 -1.13 9.23 -27.70
C ARG A 47 -2.21 8.63 -28.61
N GLY A 48 -2.08 7.34 -28.97
CA GLY A 48 -3.02 6.63 -29.83
C GLY A 48 -4.29 6.15 -29.14
N THR A 49 -4.38 6.20 -27.80
CA THR A 49 -5.67 6.01 -27.12
C THR A 49 -6.44 7.33 -27.21
N PRO A 50 -7.63 7.38 -27.84
CA PRO A 50 -8.45 8.56 -27.80
C PRO A 50 -8.88 8.77 -26.34
N ASP A 51 -8.21 9.71 -25.67
CA ASP A 51 -8.68 10.29 -24.43
C ASP A 51 -9.94 11.07 -24.77
N ALA A 52 -11.09 10.51 -24.47
CA ALA A 52 -12.38 11.13 -24.71
C ALA A 52 -12.61 12.21 -23.66
N CYS A 53 -11.87 13.33 -23.72
CA CYS A 53 -12.10 14.55 -22.95
C CYS A 53 -11.52 15.75 -23.72
N ASP A 54 -11.99 15.97 -24.94
CA ASP A 54 -12.02 17.33 -25.50
C ASP A 54 -13.43 17.86 -25.23
N ASP A 55 -13.59 18.54 -24.09
CA ASP A 55 -14.71 19.47 -23.91
C ASP A 55 -14.14 20.86 -23.65
N SER A 56 -13.52 21.39 -24.71
CA SER A 56 -13.27 22.81 -24.84
C SER A 56 -14.57 23.52 -25.26
N SER A 57 -15.58 23.55 -24.39
CA SER A 57 -16.79 24.34 -24.62
C SER A 57 -16.77 25.60 -23.76
N LEU A 58 -16.28 26.67 -24.39
CA LEU A 58 -16.50 28.07 -24.04
C LEU A 58 -17.97 28.34 -23.70
N GLN A 59 -18.24 28.95 -22.54
CA GLN A 59 -19.31 29.95 -22.47
C GLN A 59 -19.00 31.03 -21.44
N GLU A 60 -18.91 32.25 -21.97
CA GLU A 60 -18.79 33.51 -21.26
C GLU A 60 -19.99 33.81 -20.37
N GLY A 61 -19.72 34.61 -19.33
CA GLY A 61 -20.66 35.63 -18.85
C GLY A 61 -21.38 35.28 -17.54
N ALA A 62 -20.99 35.96 -16.46
CA ALA A 62 -21.91 36.82 -15.70
C ALA A 62 -21.14 37.43 -14.52
N GLU A 63 -20.92 38.73 -14.61
CA GLU A 63 -20.60 39.62 -13.51
C GLU A 63 -21.82 39.66 -12.55
N GLY A 64 -21.55 39.67 -11.25
CA GLY A 64 -22.57 39.74 -10.21
C GLY A 64 -21.94 40.04 -8.86
N GLU A 65 -21.62 41.32 -8.64
CA GLU A 65 -21.38 41.90 -7.31
C GLU A 65 -22.72 42.07 -6.57
N SER A 66 -22.75 41.64 -5.31
CA SER A 66 -23.57 42.20 -4.20
C SER A 66 -23.20 41.37 -2.95
N ASP A 67 -22.44 41.90 -2.00
CA ASP A 67 -22.84 42.79 -0.88
C ASP A 67 -23.76 42.10 0.15
N ASP A 68 -23.36 42.28 1.41
CA ASP A 68 -24.13 42.15 2.66
C ASP A 68 -24.51 40.71 3.10
N GLU A 69 -24.50 40.31 4.37
CA GLU A 69 -24.74 41.04 5.62
C GLU A 69 -24.27 40.17 6.82
N ASP A 70 -24.05 40.84 7.96
CA ASP A 70 -23.72 40.32 9.29
C ASP A 70 -24.68 39.24 9.83
N PHE A 71 -24.16 38.28 10.61
CA PHE A 71 -24.94 37.66 11.70
C PHE A 71 -24.03 37.10 12.81
N ASP A 72 -23.89 37.88 13.88
CA ASP A 72 -23.54 37.39 15.22
C ASP A 72 -24.79 36.75 15.85
N GLU A 73 -24.65 35.58 16.47
CA GLU A 73 -25.40 35.27 17.69
C GLU A 73 -24.71 34.15 18.48
N GLU A 74 -24.21 34.53 19.66
CA GLU A 74 -23.97 33.66 20.81
C GLU A 74 -25.26 32.90 21.16
N ILE A 75 -25.14 31.70 21.76
CA ILE A 75 -26.02 31.25 22.86
C ILE A 75 -25.43 29.98 23.50
N ASP A 76 -24.95 30.21 24.72
CA ASP A 76 -25.11 29.51 26.00
C ASP A 76 -24.86 28.01 26.17
N GLU A 77 -23.95 27.79 27.12
CA GLU A 77 -23.82 26.66 28.04
C GLU A 77 -25.15 26.33 28.74
N GLU A 78 -25.39 25.05 29.05
CA GLU A 78 -25.92 24.64 30.37
C GLU A 78 -25.76 23.13 30.58
N ASP A 79 -25.20 22.81 31.75
CA ASP A 79 -25.04 21.49 32.38
C ASP A 79 -26.39 20.88 32.80
N GLU A 80 -26.46 19.55 32.98
CA GLU A 80 -26.71 18.96 34.32
C GLU A 80 -26.83 17.43 34.31
N ALA A 81 -26.48 16.87 35.47
CA ALA A 81 -26.29 15.48 35.84
C ALA A 81 -27.59 14.73 36.21
N GLY A 82 -27.47 13.42 36.38
CA GLY A 82 -28.48 12.57 37.02
C GLY A 82 -27.92 11.20 37.42
N GLU A 83 -27.64 11.06 38.72
CA GLU A 83 -27.24 9.89 39.51
C GLU A 83 -28.37 8.82 39.59
N ASP A 84 -28.03 7.53 39.45
CA ASP A 84 -28.01 6.46 40.49
C ASP A 84 -29.35 5.73 40.76
N GLU A 85 -29.32 4.40 40.78
CA GLU A 85 -29.71 3.53 41.91
C GLU A 85 -29.83 2.03 41.49
N ASP A 86 -29.21 1.18 42.31
CA ASP A 86 -29.12 -0.28 42.28
C ASP A 86 -30.42 -0.99 42.74
N GLU A 87 -30.62 -2.27 42.36
CA GLU A 87 -31.27 -3.28 43.24
C GLU A 87 -31.10 -4.74 42.73
N GLU A 88 -30.30 -5.50 43.48
CA GLU A 88 -30.32 -6.91 43.97
C GLU A 88 -30.74 -8.16 43.14
N ASP A 89 -29.79 -9.12 43.13
CA ASP A 89 -29.79 -10.60 43.29
C ASP A 89 -30.99 -11.52 42.93
N ASP A 90 -30.67 -12.63 42.25
CA ASP A 90 -31.01 -14.01 42.69
C ASP A 90 -30.27 -15.07 41.83
N GLU A 91 -29.55 -16.00 42.49
CA GLU A 91 -28.91 -17.19 41.92
C GLU A 91 -29.93 -18.33 41.71
N GLU A 92 -29.79 -19.15 40.65
CA GLU A 92 -29.68 -20.62 40.73
C GLU A 92 -29.78 -21.36 39.36
N ASP A 93 -29.02 -22.46 39.32
CA ASP A 93 -29.16 -23.70 38.53
C ASP A 93 -28.45 -23.90 37.17
N GLU A 94 -27.41 -24.74 37.27
CA GLU A 94 -26.77 -25.53 36.23
C GLU A 94 -27.74 -26.55 35.58
N GLU A 95 -28.02 -26.43 34.28
CA GLU A 95 -28.41 -27.58 33.45
C GLU A 95 -27.80 -27.41 32.06
N GLU A 96 -26.74 -28.16 31.75
CA GLU A 96 -26.45 -28.52 30.35
C GLU A 96 -27.47 -29.59 29.92
N PRO A 97 -28.20 -29.39 28.80
CA PRO A 97 -28.61 -30.59 28.11
C PRO A 97 -28.52 -30.51 26.57
N ARG A 98 -27.82 -31.52 26.05
CA ARG A 98 -28.11 -32.36 24.87
C ARG A 98 -27.58 -31.93 23.49
N ARG A 99 -26.49 -32.59 23.11
CA ARG A 99 -26.19 -33.19 21.78
C ARG A 99 -26.81 -32.48 20.57
N PHE A 100 -26.14 -31.44 20.08
CA PHE A 100 -26.47 -30.81 18.79
C PHE A 100 -25.54 -31.31 17.67
N HIS A 101 -26.09 -32.02 16.67
CA HIS A 101 -25.39 -32.40 15.44
C HIS A 101 -25.40 -31.18 14.49
N ALA A 102 -24.42 -30.28 14.62
CA ALA A 102 -24.32 -29.08 13.79
C ALA A 102 -23.80 -29.42 12.38
N PHE A 103 -24.59 -29.10 11.34
CA PHE A 103 -24.17 -29.21 9.94
C PHE A 103 -23.58 -27.88 9.46
N TRP A 104 -22.26 -27.86 9.23
CA TRP A 104 -21.53 -26.67 8.81
C TRP A 104 -21.48 -26.58 7.28
N LYS A 105 -21.99 -25.48 6.72
CA LYS A 105 -21.74 -25.11 5.32
C LYS A 105 -20.73 -23.99 5.24
N ARG A 106 -19.58 -24.26 4.62
CA ARG A 106 -18.64 -23.22 4.17
C ARG A 106 -19.30 -22.45 3.03
N THR A 107 -19.79 -21.26 3.33
CA THR A 107 -20.09 -20.27 2.29
C THR A 107 -18.93 -19.29 2.27
N GLY A 108 -18.56 -18.74 1.12
CA GLY A 108 -17.46 -17.78 1.03
C GLY A 108 -17.66 -16.47 1.83
N ARG A 109 -18.70 -16.38 2.67
CA ARG A 109 -19.10 -15.22 3.48
C ARG A 109 -19.39 -15.61 4.94
N GLY A 110 -18.60 -16.55 5.48
CA GLY A 110 -18.75 -17.05 6.86
C GLY A 110 -19.45 -18.40 6.95
N ALA A 111 -19.49 -18.94 8.17
CA ALA A 111 -20.12 -20.20 8.50
C ALA A 111 -21.60 -20.00 8.88
N ARG A 112 -22.47 -20.96 8.60
CA ARG A 112 -23.88 -20.92 9.01
C ARG A 112 -24.23 -22.20 9.74
N ALA A 113 -24.76 -22.08 10.95
CA ALA A 113 -25.28 -23.19 11.74
C ALA A 113 -26.82 -23.12 11.78
N HIS A 114 -27.48 -24.28 11.75
CA HIS A 114 -28.91 -24.43 11.96
C HIS A 114 -29.14 -25.69 12.76
N ILE A 115 -29.90 -25.60 13.85
CA ILE A 115 -30.51 -26.80 14.41
C ILE A 115 -32.02 -26.61 14.59
N ARG A 116 -32.77 -27.69 14.37
CA ARG A 116 -34.19 -27.82 14.72
C ARG A 116 -34.31 -27.78 16.24
N ASP A 117 -35.36 -27.14 16.75
CA ASP A 117 -35.69 -26.99 18.17
C ASP A 117 -35.18 -25.71 18.86
N GLY A 118 -35.22 -24.59 18.12
CA GLY A 118 -35.76 -23.35 18.70
C GLY A 118 -34.82 -22.37 19.41
N LYS A 119 -33.49 -22.53 19.40
CA LYS A 119 -32.54 -21.45 19.78
C LYS A 119 -31.32 -21.39 18.85
N THR A 120 -30.87 -20.17 18.58
CA THR A 120 -30.12 -19.71 17.40
C THR A 120 -28.62 -19.57 17.63
N VAL A 121 -27.79 -19.72 16.59
CA VAL A 121 -26.39 -19.23 16.57
C VAL A 121 -26.12 -18.43 15.30
N TYR A 122 -25.68 -17.19 15.48
CA TYR A 122 -25.25 -16.28 14.41
C TYR A 122 -23.74 -16.35 14.27
N ILE A 123 -23.27 -16.38 13.03
CA ILE A 123 -21.88 -16.06 12.71
C ILE A 123 -21.98 -14.82 11.85
N LEU A 124 -21.74 -13.67 12.49
CA LEU A 124 -21.40 -12.47 11.76
C LEU A 124 -20.07 -12.80 11.07
N GLY A 125 -20.11 -13.02 9.76
CA GLY A 125 -18.90 -13.02 8.98
C GLY A 125 -18.28 -11.64 9.18
N ALA A 126 -17.14 -11.58 9.87
CA ALA A 126 -16.23 -10.46 9.68
C ALA A 126 -15.97 -10.44 8.17
N GLU A 127 -16.65 -9.53 7.49
CA GLU A 127 -16.34 -9.17 6.13
C GLU A 127 -14.86 -8.87 6.16
N LYS A 128 -14.05 -9.67 5.46
CA LYS A 128 -12.66 -9.28 5.25
C LYS A 128 -12.76 -7.93 4.56
N SER A 129 -12.39 -6.90 5.30
CA SER A 129 -12.18 -5.57 4.79
C SER A 129 -11.33 -5.69 3.52
N GLY A 130 -11.87 -5.17 2.42
CA GLY A 130 -11.09 -4.86 1.24
C GLY A 130 -10.74 -6.02 0.30
N GLU A 131 -11.70 -6.84 -0.14
CA GLU A 131 -11.61 -7.32 -1.53
C GLU A 131 -11.91 -6.15 -2.47
N LYS A 132 -10.94 -5.23 -2.61
CA LYS A 132 -10.91 -4.25 -3.69
C LYS A 132 -11.00 -5.08 -4.97
N ARG A 133 -12.09 -4.92 -5.73
CA ARG A 133 -12.20 -5.51 -7.08
C ARG A 133 -10.97 -5.05 -7.84
N LYS A 134 -9.99 -5.94 -8.01
CA LYS A 134 -8.73 -5.61 -8.68
C LYS A 134 -9.09 -5.13 -10.07
N ASP A 135 -8.93 -3.83 -10.32
CA ASP A 135 -9.20 -3.26 -11.63
C ASP A 135 -8.29 -3.96 -12.64
N LYS A 136 -8.89 -4.78 -13.50
CA LYS A 136 -8.14 -5.61 -14.46
C LYS A 136 -7.27 -4.74 -15.36
N ALA A 137 -7.74 -3.53 -15.69
CA ALA A 137 -6.99 -2.53 -16.44
C ALA A 137 -5.75 -2.03 -15.67
N LYS A 138 -5.93 -1.61 -14.41
CA LYS A 138 -4.86 -1.19 -13.50
C LYS A 138 -3.77 -2.27 -13.35
N SER A 139 -4.18 -3.50 -13.08
CA SER A 139 -3.24 -4.62 -12.95
C SER A 139 -2.54 -4.97 -14.26
N LYS A 140 -3.17 -4.72 -15.42
CA LYS A 140 -2.54 -4.93 -16.73
C LYS A 140 -1.50 -3.87 -17.01
N ARG A 141 -1.84 -2.59 -16.79
CA ARG A 141 -0.94 -1.44 -16.95
C ARG A 141 0.35 -1.61 -16.15
N LEU A 142 0.22 -1.96 -14.86
CA LEU A 142 1.37 -2.18 -14.00
C LEU A 142 2.26 -3.34 -14.49
N LYS A 143 1.66 -4.45 -14.95
CA LYS A 143 2.43 -5.57 -15.51
C LYS A 143 3.19 -5.18 -16.77
N GLU A 144 2.55 -4.42 -17.65
CA GLU A 144 3.18 -3.90 -18.87
C GLU A 144 4.35 -2.97 -18.52
N LEU A 145 4.19 -2.10 -17.53
CA LEU A 145 5.26 -1.22 -17.06
C LEU A 145 6.45 -2.01 -16.48
N VAL A 146 6.19 -3.00 -15.62
CA VAL A 146 7.24 -3.85 -15.03
C VAL A 146 8.04 -4.60 -16.11
N MET A 147 7.40 -5.02 -17.21
CA MET A 147 8.09 -5.68 -18.32
C MET A 147 8.97 -4.70 -19.12
N LEU A 148 8.55 -3.43 -19.20
CA LEU A 148 9.27 -2.39 -19.94
C LEU A 148 10.39 -1.73 -19.12
N ALA A 149 10.27 -1.70 -17.80
CA ALA A 149 11.17 -0.99 -16.88
C ALA A 149 12.68 -1.25 -17.11
N PRO A 150 13.17 -2.47 -17.41
CA PRO A 150 14.59 -2.70 -17.67
C PRO A 150 15.15 -2.02 -18.92
N PHE A 151 14.28 -1.61 -19.84
CA PHE A 151 14.65 -1.15 -21.18
C PHE A 151 14.36 0.34 -21.39
N LEU A 152 13.49 0.93 -20.57
CA LEU A 152 13.15 2.35 -20.63
C LEU A 152 14.29 3.21 -20.10
N SER A 153 14.36 4.46 -20.57
CA SER A 153 15.19 5.46 -19.90
C SER A 153 14.66 5.76 -18.51
N SER A 154 15.55 6.18 -17.60
CA SER A 154 15.17 6.58 -16.24
C SER A 154 14.15 7.73 -16.25
N GLU A 155 14.29 8.70 -17.17
CA GLU A 155 13.35 9.81 -17.31
C GLU A 155 11.95 9.29 -17.71
N ARG A 156 11.87 8.40 -18.71
CA ARG A 156 10.59 7.85 -19.14
C ARG A 156 9.94 6.97 -18.09
N LEU A 157 10.72 6.13 -17.41
CA LEU A 157 10.20 5.28 -16.35
C LEU A 157 9.64 6.13 -15.20
N ARG A 158 10.35 7.19 -14.80
CA ARG A 158 9.90 8.14 -13.78
C ARG A 158 8.54 8.75 -14.14
N GLU A 159 8.37 9.26 -15.36
CA GLU A 159 7.10 9.83 -15.81
C GLU A 159 5.95 8.81 -15.71
N LEU A 160 6.17 7.58 -16.18
CA LEU A 160 5.15 6.53 -16.14
C LEU A 160 4.79 6.11 -14.71
N VAL A 161 5.77 6.14 -13.80
CA VAL A 161 5.58 5.84 -12.39
C VAL A 161 4.86 6.98 -11.66
N GLU A 162 5.15 8.23 -12.00
CA GLU A 162 4.41 9.39 -11.50
C GLU A 162 2.94 9.34 -11.89
N GLU A 163 2.61 8.84 -13.08
CA GLU A 163 1.23 8.62 -13.48
C GLU A 163 0.53 7.47 -12.74
N LEU A 164 1.25 6.63 -11.98
CA LEU A 164 0.64 5.63 -11.08
C LEU A 164 0.26 6.25 -9.72
N ARG A 165 0.77 7.46 -9.42
CA ARG A 165 0.51 8.17 -8.18
C ARG A 165 -0.99 8.40 -8.01
N GLY A 166 -1.51 8.17 -6.80
CA GLY A 166 -2.92 8.37 -6.49
C GLY A 166 -3.87 7.29 -7.01
N GLU A 167 -3.41 6.33 -7.83
CA GLU A 167 -4.24 5.20 -8.26
C GLU A 167 -4.44 4.14 -7.15
N GLY A 168 -3.81 4.32 -5.98
CA GLY A 168 -3.97 3.46 -4.80
C GLY A 168 -3.35 2.07 -4.98
N TYR A 169 -2.17 1.97 -5.61
CA TYR A 169 -1.37 0.74 -5.65
C TYR A 169 -0.89 0.37 -4.25
N THR A 170 -0.84 -0.93 -3.97
CA THR A 170 -0.20 -1.45 -2.76
C THR A 170 1.32 -1.45 -2.90
N VAL A 171 2.04 -1.43 -1.79
CA VAL A 171 3.52 -1.48 -1.84
C VAL A 171 3.98 -2.77 -2.51
N SER A 172 3.34 -3.89 -2.19
CA SER A 172 3.64 -5.19 -2.81
C SER A 172 3.48 -5.18 -4.34
N GLU A 173 2.60 -4.32 -4.88
CA GLU A 173 2.43 -4.15 -6.33
C GLU A 173 3.57 -3.34 -6.95
N LEU A 174 4.18 -2.42 -6.21
CA LEU A 174 5.25 -1.54 -6.69
C LEU A 174 6.66 -2.15 -6.53
N VAL A 175 6.86 -3.09 -5.62
CA VAL A 175 8.15 -3.79 -5.40
C VAL A 175 8.88 -4.23 -6.68
N PRO A 176 8.20 -4.79 -7.71
CA PRO A 176 8.88 -5.19 -8.94
C PRO A 176 9.50 -4.04 -9.74
N LEU A 177 9.10 -2.79 -9.51
CA LEU A 177 9.67 -1.60 -10.15
C LEU A 177 10.92 -1.09 -9.43
N ALA A 178 11.09 -1.43 -8.15
CA ALA A 178 12.14 -0.88 -7.29
C ALA A 178 13.57 -1.03 -7.82
N PRO A 179 13.98 -2.14 -8.47
CA PRO A 179 15.33 -2.26 -9.03
C PRO A 179 15.66 -1.26 -10.14
N PHE A 180 14.66 -0.58 -10.71
CA PHE A 180 14.81 0.31 -11.87
C PHE A 180 14.58 1.79 -11.50
N LEU A 181 14.20 2.06 -10.25
CA LEU A 181 13.95 3.41 -9.73
C LEU A 181 15.09 3.87 -8.83
N SER A 182 15.28 5.18 -8.74
CA SER A 182 16.21 5.78 -7.78
C SER A 182 15.64 5.75 -6.35
N GLU A 183 16.51 5.88 -5.35
CA GLU A 183 16.08 5.97 -3.95
C GLU A 183 15.11 7.14 -3.76
N GLU A 184 15.37 8.29 -4.41
CA GLU A 184 14.51 9.48 -4.31
C GLU A 184 13.11 9.25 -4.93
N GLU A 185 13.04 8.52 -6.03
CA GLU A 185 11.77 8.16 -6.68
C GLU A 185 10.94 7.21 -5.81
N LEU A 186 11.60 6.22 -5.20
CA LEU A 186 10.95 5.27 -4.29
C LEU A 186 10.51 5.92 -2.99
N ASP A 187 11.33 6.81 -2.43
CA ASP A 187 11.02 7.59 -1.25
C ASP A 187 9.77 8.45 -1.50
N ALA A 188 9.73 9.16 -2.63
CA ALA A 188 8.56 9.94 -3.02
C ALA A 188 7.30 9.07 -3.14
N LEU A 189 7.38 7.91 -3.79
CA LEU A 189 6.25 6.99 -3.93
C LEU A 189 5.69 6.53 -2.57
N ILE A 190 6.58 6.25 -1.61
CA ILE A 190 6.20 5.81 -0.27
C ILE A 190 5.53 6.92 0.52
N GLU A 191 5.99 8.17 0.40
CA GLU A 191 5.38 9.31 1.10
C GLU A 191 3.90 9.52 0.72
N LEU A 192 3.47 9.02 -0.46
CA LEU A 192 2.10 9.18 -0.95
C LEU A 192 1.27 7.92 -0.82
N ALA A 193 1.94 6.76 -0.73
CA ALA A 193 1.26 5.52 -0.43
C ALA A 193 0.82 5.58 1.03
N ALA A 194 -0.50 5.60 1.28
CA ALA A 194 -1.06 5.25 2.57
C ALA A 194 -0.83 3.75 2.82
N ALA A 195 0.43 3.38 3.03
CA ALA A 195 0.87 2.02 3.20
C ALA A 195 0.90 1.66 4.68
N ASP A 196 0.41 0.48 5.01
CA ASP A 196 0.70 -0.14 6.29
C ASP A 196 2.22 -0.34 6.38
N ASP A 197 2.82 0.08 7.49
CA ASP A 197 4.28 0.04 7.69
C ASP A 197 4.86 -1.36 7.41
N GLY A 198 4.06 -2.42 7.59
CA GLY A 198 4.39 -3.82 7.29
C GLY A 198 4.76 -4.12 5.83
N GLU A 199 4.13 -3.48 4.86
CA GLU A 199 4.39 -3.75 3.43
C GLU A 199 5.67 -3.05 2.95
N LEU A 200 6.07 -1.96 3.62
CA LEU A 200 7.25 -1.16 3.28
C LEU A 200 8.58 -1.90 3.52
N ALA A 201 8.59 -2.96 4.34
CA ALA A 201 9.78 -3.79 4.52
C ALA A 201 10.26 -4.41 3.20
N ALA A 202 9.36 -4.69 2.25
CA ALA A 202 9.73 -5.29 0.97
C ALA A 202 10.50 -4.32 0.05
N LEU A 203 10.33 -3.00 0.26
CA LEU A 203 11.08 -1.98 -0.46
C LEU A 203 12.40 -1.62 0.22
N ALA A 204 12.60 -2.01 1.49
CA ALA A 204 13.74 -1.61 2.29
C ALA A 204 15.15 -1.72 1.63
N PRO A 205 15.46 -2.73 0.79
CA PRO A 205 16.75 -2.78 0.08
C PRO A 205 17.01 -1.62 -0.88
N PHE A 206 15.98 -0.86 -1.27
CA PHE A 206 16.02 0.17 -2.30
C PHE A 206 15.69 1.57 -1.75
N LEU A 207 15.50 1.71 -0.43
CA LEU A 207 15.14 2.97 0.19
C LEU A 207 16.36 3.68 0.76
N SER A 208 16.27 5.01 0.82
CA SER A 208 17.31 5.80 1.47
C SER A 208 17.36 5.51 2.97
N GLN A 209 18.55 5.75 3.55
CA GLN A 209 18.75 5.63 5.00
C GLN A 209 17.84 6.57 5.79
N GLU A 210 17.49 7.73 5.22
CA GLU A 210 16.58 8.69 5.86
C GLU A 210 15.16 8.10 5.97
N THR A 211 14.64 7.54 4.87
CA THR A 211 13.31 6.91 4.85
C THR A 211 13.28 5.68 5.74
N LEU A 212 14.28 4.81 5.67
CA LEU A 212 14.39 3.63 6.54
C LEU A 212 14.36 4.02 8.03
N LYS A 213 15.10 5.06 8.40
CA LYS A 213 15.09 5.59 9.78
C LYS A 213 13.71 6.08 10.19
N LYS A 214 13.03 6.88 9.35
CA LYS A 214 11.66 7.36 9.61
C LYS A 214 10.68 6.19 9.80
N LEU A 215 10.76 5.15 8.97
CA LEU A 215 9.92 3.95 9.08
C LEU A 215 10.21 3.16 10.36
N ALA A 216 11.48 3.03 10.73
CA ALA A 216 11.91 2.34 11.94
C ALA A 216 11.47 3.08 13.22
N GLU A 217 11.55 4.41 13.22
CA GLU A 217 11.06 5.28 14.31
C GLU A 217 9.55 5.15 14.50
N ARG A 218 8.77 5.10 13.42
CA ARG A 218 7.31 4.92 13.44
C ARG A 218 6.89 3.53 13.95
N SER A 219 7.58 2.49 13.50
CA SER A 219 7.23 1.10 13.81
C SER A 219 7.44 0.75 15.30
N GLY A 220 8.40 1.40 15.96
CA GLY A 220 8.77 1.14 17.34
C GLY A 220 9.51 -0.20 17.54
N VAL A 221 10.24 -0.31 18.65
CA VAL A 221 11.22 -1.40 18.86
C VAL A 221 10.59 -2.78 19.09
N LYS A 222 9.33 -2.83 19.51
CA LYS A 222 8.60 -4.10 19.72
C LYS A 222 8.00 -4.68 18.45
N SER A 223 7.96 -3.91 17.36
CA SER A 223 7.35 -4.36 16.11
C SER A 223 8.20 -5.44 15.43
N GLY A 224 7.53 -6.41 14.81
CA GLY A 224 8.20 -7.32 13.86
C GLY A 224 8.76 -6.57 12.64
N GLN A 225 8.21 -5.38 12.37
CA GLN A 225 8.63 -4.52 11.27
C GLN A 225 10.07 -4.01 11.45
N LEU A 226 10.46 -3.57 12.65
CA LEU A 226 11.85 -3.16 12.89
C LEU A 226 12.83 -4.32 12.64
N ILE A 227 12.44 -5.55 12.96
CA ILE A 227 13.27 -6.74 12.68
C ILE A 227 13.43 -6.96 11.16
N ALA A 228 12.37 -6.70 10.38
CA ALA A 228 12.42 -6.80 8.92
C ALA A 228 13.26 -5.67 8.28
N LEU A 229 13.28 -4.48 8.88
CA LEU A 229 14.08 -3.33 8.44
C LEU A 229 15.55 -3.40 8.89
N ALA A 230 15.85 -4.10 9.99
CA ALA A 230 17.18 -4.15 10.60
C ALA A 230 18.34 -4.52 9.65
N PRO A 231 18.20 -5.43 8.67
CA PRO A 231 19.27 -5.73 7.71
C PRO A 231 19.68 -4.54 6.83
N PHE A 232 18.82 -3.53 6.70
CA PHE A 232 18.98 -2.39 5.78
C PHE A 232 19.25 -1.08 6.52
N LEU A 233 19.03 -1.04 7.83
CA LEU A 233 19.31 0.13 8.67
C LEU A 233 20.81 0.27 8.95
N SER A 234 21.27 1.52 9.05
CA SER A 234 22.59 1.79 9.62
C SER A 234 22.67 1.35 11.08
N GLU A 235 23.86 0.91 11.50
CA GLU A 235 24.13 0.48 12.87
C GLU A 235 23.79 1.61 13.86
N GLU A 236 24.15 2.86 13.54
CA GLU A 236 23.87 4.02 14.37
C GLU A 236 22.36 4.28 14.54
N ALA A 237 21.59 4.15 13.46
CA ALA A 237 20.14 4.34 13.50
C ALA A 237 19.46 3.27 14.36
N LEU A 238 19.85 2.01 14.18
CA LEU A 238 19.31 0.90 14.97
C LEU A 238 19.71 1.00 16.45
N GLU A 239 20.95 1.37 16.74
CA GLU A 239 21.42 1.59 18.11
C GLU A 239 20.64 2.70 18.82
N ALA A 240 20.44 3.84 18.15
CA ALA A 240 19.68 4.96 18.73
C ALA A 240 18.27 4.53 19.13
N LEU A 241 17.58 3.76 18.28
CA LEU A 241 16.25 3.21 18.57
C LEU A 241 16.28 2.26 19.76
N VAL A 242 17.25 1.35 19.80
CA VAL A 242 17.40 0.36 20.88
C VAL A 242 17.72 1.03 22.21
N MET A 243 18.63 2.00 22.24
CA MET A 243 19.00 2.71 23.47
C MET A 243 17.82 3.51 24.01
N GLY A 244 17.09 4.22 23.14
CA GLY A 244 15.86 4.93 23.54
C GLY A 244 14.79 3.97 24.10
N ALA A 245 14.64 2.78 23.50
CA ALA A 245 13.73 1.76 24.03
C ALA A 245 14.18 1.22 25.39
N LEU A 246 15.49 1.00 25.59
CA LEU A 246 16.02 0.59 26.89
C LEU A 246 15.76 1.64 27.97
N GLU A 247 15.92 2.93 27.67
CA GLU A 247 15.64 4.05 28.59
C GLU A 247 14.17 4.09 29.01
N ARG A 248 13.25 3.74 28.11
CA ARG A 248 11.83 3.57 28.41
C ARG A 248 11.48 2.24 29.10
N GLY A 249 12.49 1.42 29.45
CA GLY A 249 12.29 0.12 30.08
C GLY A 249 11.69 -0.94 29.15
N GLU A 250 11.77 -0.74 27.84
CA GLU A 250 11.23 -1.68 26.86
C GLU A 250 12.15 -2.88 26.65
N ARG A 251 11.55 -4.05 26.44
CA ARG A 251 12.28 -5.26 26.11
C ARG A 251 12.68 -5.25 24.64
N ILE A 252 13.98 -5.42 24.38
CA ILE A 252 14.53 -5.53 23.03
C ILE A 252 14.26 -6.93 22.45
N PRO A 253 13.64 -7.03 21.26
CA PRO A 253 13.45 -8.31 20.58
C PRO A 253 14.77 -9.01 20.23
N ARG A 254 14.82 -10.33 20.42
CA ARG A 254 16.01 -11.13 20.07
C ARG A 254 16.36 -11.08 18.58
N GLY A 255 15.37 -10.84 17.72
CA GLY A 255 15.57 -10.73 16.28
C GLY A 255 16.48 -9.57 15.86
N LEU A 256 16.69 -8.56 16.71
CA LEU A 256 17.58 -7.45 16.43
C LEU A 256 19.06 -7.76 16.72
N TYR A 257 19.34 -8.75 17.56
CA TYR A 257 20.70 -9.04 18.04
C TYR A 257 21.74 -9.28 16.94
N PRO A 258 21.44 -9.92 15.79
CA PRO A 258 22.40 -10.09 14.71
C PRO A 258 22.89 -8.77 14.08
N PHE A 259 22.14 -7.68 14.28
CA PHE A 259 22.37 -6.37 13.66
C PHE A 259 22.86 -5.32 14.67
N LEU A 260 23.04 -5.69 15.94
CA LEU A 260 23.48 -4.79 16.99
C LEU A 260 24.99 -4.90 17.22
N SER A 261 25.61 -3.77 17.57
CA SER A 261 26.99 -3.77 18.02
C SER A 261 27.17 -4.52 19.34
N GLU A 262 28.40 -4.94 19.60
CA GLU A 262 28.78 -5.53 20.88
C GLU A 262 28.48 -4.57 22.05
N ARG A 263 28.69 -3.26 21.86
CA ARG A 263 28.40 -2.23 22.86
C ARG A 263 26.92 -2.21 23.22
N ALA A 264 26.03 -2.22 22.23
CA ALA A 264 24.59 -2.24 22.43
C ALA A 264 24.16 -3.52 23.17
N ILE A 265 24.70 -4.67 22.77
CA ILE A 265 24.41 -5.96 23.42
C ILE A 265 24.84 -5.95 24.90
N VAL A 266 26.04 -5.45 25.22
CA VAL A 266 26.52 -5.33 26.59
C VAL A 266 25.58 -4.47 27.43
N GLU A 267 25.08 -3.36 26.89
CA GLU A 267 24.16 -2.47 27.60
C GLU A 267 22.80 -3.14 27.87
N ILE A 268 22.26 -3.87 26.90
CA ILE A 268 21.03 -4.68 27.07
C ILE A 268 21.20 -5.70 28.21
N LEU A 269 22.36 -6.34 28.30
CA LEU A 269 22.63 -7.36 29.33
C LEU A 269 22.77 -6.76 30.74
N LYS A 270 23.32 -5.56 30.88
CA LYS A 270 23.44 -4.88 32.19
C LYS A 270 22.08 -4.58 32.81
N ARG A 271 21.09 -4.22 32.00
CA ARG A 271 19.73 -3.86 32.47
C ARG A 271 18.83 -5.06 32.74
N LYS A 272 19.28 -6.28 32.43
CA LYS A 272 18.54 -7.53 32.70
C LYS A 272 18.72 -8.10 34.12
N LYS A 273 19.16 -7.27 35.07
CA LYS A 273 19.32 -7.62 36.48
C LYS A 273 18.14 -7.18 37.31
#